data_AF-A0A366DL77-F1
#
_entry.id   AF-A0A366DL77-F1
#
_cell.length_a   1.000
_cell.length_b   1.000
_cell.length_c   1.000
_cell.angle_alpha   90.00
_cell.angle_beta   90.00
_cell.angle_gamma   90.00
#
_symmetry.space_group_name_H-M   'P 1'
#
loop_
_entity.id
_entity.type
_entity.pdbx_description
1 polymer ?
#
loop_
_entity_poly.entity_id
_entity_poly.type
_entity_poly.pdbx_seq_one_letter_code
_entity_poly.pdbx_strand_id
1 'polypeptide(L)'
;MDALARMTSKGQLTVPKAVRDALDLHAGDNVHFRVEGEIVVLAKTPDLLELAGSVQVPPAVRGKTWDEIRESAWAAQWLEGEA
;
A
#
# COMPACT_ATOMS: atom_id res chain seq x y z
N MET A 1 8.24 1.02 22.58
CA MET A 1 7.51 2.26 22.92
C MET A 1 6.09 1.82 23.19
N ASP A 2 5.55 2.16 24.36
CA ASP A 2 4.21 1.74 24.75
C ASP A 2 3.33 2.97 24.90
N ALA A 3 2.13 2.94 24.31
CA ALA A 3 1.17 4.03 24.39
C ALA A 3 -0.23 3.46 24.55
N LEU A 4 -1.00 4.03 25.48
CA LEU A 4 -2.38 3.62 25.73
C LEU A 4 -3.34 4.51 24.95
N ALA A 5 -4.38 3.90 24.40
CA ALA A 5 -5.49 4.59 23.78
C ALA A 5 -6.80 3.98 24.28
N ARG A 6 -7.84 4.81 24.41
CA ARG A 6 -9.17 4.39 24.82
C ARG A 6 -10.12 4.45 23.63
N MET A 7 -10.89 3.40 23.44
CA MET A 7 -11.99 3.41 22.48
C MET A 7 -13.12 4.31 22.98
N THR A 8 -13.62 5.20 22.12
CA THR A 8 -14.78 6.03 22.43
C THR A 8 -16.08 5.21 22.36
N SER A 9 -17.18 5.75 22.88
CA SER A 9 -18.51 5.12 22.75
C SER A 9 -18.96 4.93 21.30
N LYS A 10 -18.37 5.68 20.36
CA LYS A 10 -18.63 5.58 18.93
C LYS A 10 -17.71 4.58 18.22
N GLY A 11 -16.89 3.84 18.96
CA GLY A 11 -15.96 2.86 18.40
C GLY A 11 -14.69 3.45 17.78
N GLN A 12 -14.36 4.72 18.06
CA GLN A 12 -13.15 5.34 17.53
C GLN A 12 -11.97 5.11 18.47
N LEU A 13 -10.81 4.77 17.92
CA LEU A 13 -9.53 4.75 18.62
C LEU A 13 -8.67 5.92 18.14
N THR A 14 -8.11 6.70 19.06
CA THR A 14 -7.18 7.79 18.70
C THR A 14 -5.75 7.27 18.76
N VAL A 15 -4.98 7.44 17.68
CA VAL A 15 -3.55 7.12 17.65
C VAL A 15 -2.79 8.16 18.50
N PRO A 16 -2.12 7.78 19.60
CA PRO A 16 -1.37 8.72 20.44
C PRO A 16 -0.26 9.42 19.66
N LYS A 17 0.09 10.66 20.06
CA LYS A 17 1.09 11.47 19.34
C LYS A 17 2.41 10.73 19.11
N ALA A 18 2.95 10.09 20.13
CA ALA A 18 4.21 9.35 20.04
C ALA A 18 4.18 8.24 18.97
N VAL A 19 3.03 7.57 18.79
CA VAL A 19 2.85 6.53 17.77
C VAL A 19 2.70 7.15 16.37
N ARG A 20 1.98 8.28 16.25
CA ARG A 20 1.88 9.00 14.97
C ARG A 20 3.25 9.47 14.49
N ASP A 21 4.03 10.07 15.39
CA ASP A 21 5.37 10.57 15.07
C ASP A 21 6.31 9.41 14.68
N ALA A 22 6.19 8.24 15.32
CA ALA A 22 6.98 7.05 14.99
C ALA A 22 6.61 6.40 13.64
N LEU A 23 5.36 6.55 13.21
CA LEU A 23 4.84 5.98 11.96
C LEU A 23 4.69 7.01 10.83
N ASP A 24 5.15 8.25 11.05
CA ASP A 24 5.01 9.38 10.12
C ASP A 24 3.56 9.60 9.64
N LEU A 25 2.60 9.48 10.56
CA LEU A 25 1.17 9.60 10.27
C LEU A 25 0.69 11.04 10.39
N HIS A 26 0.08 11.54 9.33
CA HIS A 26 -0.50 12.87 9.22
C HIS A 26 -2.03 12.83 9.11
N ALA A 27 -2.68 13.97 9.32
CA ALA A 27 -4.10 14.09 9.08
C ALA A 27 -4.40 13.92 7.59
N GLY A 28 -5.29 12.97 7.26
CA GLY A 28 -5.63 12.62 5.88
C GLY A 28 -4.96 11.34 5.39
N ASP A 29 -3.94 10.83 6.10
CA ASP A 29 -3.31 9.56 5.75
C ASP A 29 -4.29 8.39 5.90
N ASN A 30 -4.24 7.48 4.93
CA ASN A 30 -4.93 6.21 5.01
C ASN A 30 -4.08 5.19 5.79
N VAL A 31 -4.72 4.43 6.66
CA VAL A 31 -4.08 3.34 7.41
C VAL A 31 -4.76 2.02 7.11
N HIS A 32 -3.96 0.98 6.94
CA HIS A 32 -4.44 -0.37 6.76
C HIS A 32 -4.32 -1.15 8.07
N PHE A 33 -5.43 -1.75 8.49
CA PHE A 33 -5.49 -2.63 9.65
C PHE A 33 -5.40 -4.08 9.20
N ARG A 34 -4.48 -4.84 9.77
CA ARG A 34 -4.40 -6.29 9.63
C ARG A 34 -4.56 -6.93 11.00
N VAL A 35 -5.39 -7.97 11.08
CA VAL A 35 -5.62 -8.72 12.32
C VAL A 35 -4.84 -10.03 12.24
N GLU A 36 -3.99 -10.26 13.23
CA GLU A 36 -3.17 -11.47 13.38
C GLU A 36 -3.48 -12.07 14.76
N GLY A 37 -4.52 -12.92 14.81
CA GLY A 37 -5.06 -13.43 16.07
C GLY A 37 -5.65 -12.30 16.93
N GLU A 38 -5.03 -12.04 18.09
CA GLU A 38 -5.41 -10.95 19.00
C GLU A 38 -4.59 -9.66 18.77
N ILE A 39 -3.66 -9.68 17.81
CA ILE A 39 -2.81 -8.53 17.50
C ILE A 39 -3.38 -7.78 16.30
N VAL A 40 -3.38 -6.46 16.38
CA VAL A 40 -3.70 -5.58 15.25
C VAL A 40 -2.41 -4.90 14.78
N VAL A 41 -2.05 -5.15 13.53
CA VAL A 41 -0.94 -4.48 12.85
C VAL A 41 -1.50 -3.31 12.05
N LEU A 42 -0.96 -2.12 12.29
CA LEU A 42 -1.32 -0.89 11.59
C LEU A 42 -0.16 -0.47 10.68
N ALA A 43 -0.47 -0.20 9.42
CA ALA A 43 0.48 0.31 8.44
C ALA A 43 -0.05 1.56 7.75
N LYS A 44 0.83 2.55 7.52
CA LYS A 44 0.55 3.69 6.64
C LYS A 44 0.45 3.16 5.21
N THR A 45 -0.63 3.49 4.52
CA THR A 45 -0.76 3.21 3.10
C THR A 45 -0.20 4.41 2.33
N PRO A 46 0.87 4.25 1.53
CA PRO A 46 1.37 5.34 0.71
C PRO A 46 0.30 5.78 -0.29
N ASP A 47 0.31 7.06 -0.65
CA ASP A 47 -0.54 7.54 -1.72
C ASP A 47 -0.12 6.91 -3.06
N LEU A 48 -1.07 6.67 -3.95
CA LEU A 48 -0.76 6.06 -5.25
C LEU A 48 0.28 6.88 -6.03
N LEU A 49 0.22 8.21 -5.94
CA LEU A 49 1.16 9.09 -6.61
C LEU A 49 2.54 9.11 -5.94
N GLU A 50 2.63 8.85 -4.63
CA GLU A 50 3.92 8.65 -3.94
C GLU A 50 4.65 7.40 -4.45
N LEU A 51 3.92 6.43 -5.00
CA LEU A 51 4.50 5.21 -5.59
C LEU A 51 4.98 5.42 -7.04
N ALA A 52 4.79 6.59 -7.64
CA ALA A 52 5.21 6.85 -9.02
C ALA A 52 6.73 6.66 -9.17
N GLY A 53 7.12 5.75 -10.07
CA GLY A 53 8.53 5.42 -10.31
C GLY A 53 9.15 4.39 -9.36
N SER A 54 8.37 3.83 -8.42
CA SER A 54 8.82 2.76 -7.52
C SER A 54 9.13 1.44 -8.24
N VAL A 55 8.51 1.21 -9.40
CA VAL A 55 8.73 0.02 -10.24
C VAL A 55 9.74 0.34 -11.33
N GLN A 56 10.80 -0.47 -11.41
CA GLN A 56 11.83 -0.34 -12.44
C GLN A 56 11.26 -0.68 -13.81
N VAL A 57 11.42 0.21 -14.78
CA VAL A 57 10.95 -0.01 -16.15
C VAL A 57 11.98 -0.85 -16.93
N PRO A 58 11.62 -2.06 -17.40
CA PRO A 58 12.52 -2.92 -18.15
C PRO A 58 13.01 -2.24 -19.44
N PRO A 59 14.30 -2.39 -19.82
CA PRO A 59 14.82 -1.83 -21.06
C PRO A 59 14.03 -2.25 -22.31
N ALA A 60 13.52 -3.49 -22.32
CA ALA A 60 12.79 -4.08 -23.45
C ALA A 60 11.46 -3.38 -23.81
N VAL A 61 10.90 -2.58 -22.89
CA VAL A 61 9.66 -1.82 -23.11
C VAL A 61 9.90 -0.32 -23.25
N ARG A 62 11.15 0.15 -23.13
CA ARG A 62 11.46 1.58 -23.30
C ARG A 62 11.17 2.00 -24.74
N GLY A 63 10.46 3.12 -24.90
CA GLY A 63 10.09 3.67 -26.20
C GLY A 63 8.87 3.00 -26.85
N LYS A 64 8.29 1.96 -26.25
CA LYS A 64 7.01 1.39 -26.68
C LYS A 64 5.85 2.24 -26.20
N THR A 65 4.78 2.26 -26.98
CA THR A 65 3.50 2.83 -26.58
C THR A 65 2.82 1.97 -25.52
N TRP A 66 1.87 2.55 -24.79
CA TRP A 66 1.11 1.82 -23.78
C TRP A 66 0.30 0.66 -24.38
N ASP A 67 -0.26 0.84 -25.58
CA ASP A 67 -1.02 -0.22 -26.26
C ASP A 67 -0.13 -1.42 -26.62
N GLU A 68 1.08 -1.18 -27.16
CA GLU A 68 2.03 -2.26 -27.46
C GLU A 68 2.47 -3.03 -26.20
N ILE A 69 2.69 -2.31 -25.08
CA ILE A 69 3.04 -2.94 -23.80
C ILE A 69 1.88 -3.82 -23.33
N ARG A 70 0.64 -3.31 -23.35
CA ARG A 70 -0.56 -4.01 -22.89
C ARG A 70 -0.85 -5.27 -23.69
N GLU A 71 -0.80 -5.18 -25.02
CA GLU A 71 -0.98 -6.34 -25.90
C GLU A 71 0.07 -7.43 -25.63
N SER A 72 1.35 -7.06 -25.45
CA SER A 72 2.42 -8.01 -25.16
C SER A 72 2.28 -8.70 -23.80
N ALA A 73 1.83 -7.95 -22.78
CA ALA A 73 1.64 -8.48 -21.43
C ALA A 73 0.48 -9.48 -21.38
N TRP A 74 -0.62 -9.19 -22.06
CA TRP A 74 -1.75 -10.12 -22.15
C TRP A 74 -1.39 -11.37 -22.95
N ALA A 75 -0.71 -11.23 -24.10
CA ALA A 75 -0.26 -12.39 -24.88
C ALA A 75 0.64 -13.34 -24.07
N ALA A 76 1.52 -12.82 -23.22
CA ALA A 76 2.37 -13.62 -22.34
C ALA A 76 1.55 -14.34 -21.24
N GLN A 77 0.57 -13.67 -20.66
CA GLN A 77 -0.27 -14.21 -19.58
C GLN A 77 -1.16 -15.38 -20.06
N TRP A 78 -1.55 -15.39 -21.34
CA TRP A 78 -2.28 -16.51 -21.95
C TRP A 78 -1.42 -17.77 -22.18
N LEU A 79 -0.12 -17.61 -22.47
CA LEU A 79 0.80 -18.73 -22.66
C LEU A 79 1.20 -19.44 -21.35
N GLU A 80 1.21 -18.72 -20.22
CA GLU A 80 1.49 -19.31 -18.89
C GLU A 80 0.27 -20.00 -18.26
N GLY A 81 -0.95 -19.70 -18.72
CA GLY A 81 -2.19 -20.30 -18.21
C GLY A 81 -2.56 -21.66 -18.81
N GLU A 82 -1.84 -22.13 -19.83
CA GLU A 82 -2.07 -23.40 -20.54
C GLU A 82 -1.02 -24.49 -20.23
N ALA A 83 -0.12 -24.27 -19.26
CA ALA A 83 0.93 -25.21 -18.83
C ALA A 83 0.64 -25.86 -17.46
#